data_AF-A0A4S2EYV5-F1
#
_entry.id   AF-A0A4S2EYV5-F1
#
_cell.length_a   1.000
_cell.length_b   1.000
_cell.length_c   1.000
_cell.angle_alpha   90.00
_cell.angle_beta   90.00
_cell.angle_gamma   90.00
#
_symmetry.space_group_name_H-M   'P 1'
#
loop_
_entity.id
_entity.type
_entity.pdbx_description
1 polymer ?
#
loop_
_entity_poly.entity_id
_entity_poly.type
_entity_poly.pdbx_seq_one_letter_code
_entity_poly.pdbx_strand_id
1 'polypeptide(L)'
;MNWMSKRVRIRSSSKLHRRRAAIVAFAALLLLSVGGLWAYFTDSQSVSNAFTVVKYLKISIEEPAWDTTDTDGDGIPDASQNVTPTKEVAKDPQIKNESDTAVWMIAQVKVPYVTVATATDEGARQEEAPQQLFEWVLEEGWIEPEEPQLVDDGAAMLHTYLATQPVGVHKSTPPLFTKVRLINLIEGSFSGPCSIDITGCAIQAAGFETPEAAWSAYQTQNA
;
A
#
# COMPACT_ATOMS: atom_id res chain seq x y z
N MET A 1 -76.66 28.12 69.75
CA MET A 1 -75.30 27.90 69.20
C MET A 1 -74.85 26.51 69.64
N ASN A 2 -74.35 25.56 68.87
CA ASN A 2 -73.83 25.45 67.50
C ASN A 2 -74.19 23.99 67.09
N TRP A 3 -75.01 23.74 66.06
CA TRP A 3 -74.58 23.27 64.71
C TRP A 3 -73.33 22.34 64.75
N MET A 4 -73.30 21.15 64.14
CA MET A 4 -74.12 20.61 63.07
C MET A 4 -73.98 19.08 62.98
N SER A 5 -75.07 18.48 62.54
CA SER A 5 -75.35 17.06 62.40
C SER A 5 -74.85 16.45 61.09
N LYS A 6 -74.66 15.11 61.13
CA LYS A 6 -75.05 14.13 60.08
C LYS A 6 -74.23 14.20 58.76
N ARG A 7 -73.97 13.10 58.04
CA ARG A 7 -74.86 11.98 57.73
C ARG A 7 -74.07 10.85 57.07
N VAL A 8 -74.47 9.61 57.36
CA VAL A 8 -74.08 8.35 56.69
C VAL A 8 -74.97 8.08 55.46
N ARG A 9 -74.42 7.45 54.40
CA ARG A 9 -75.07 6.45 53.49
C ARG A 9 -74.05 5.95 52.45
N ILE A 10 -73.60 4.69 52.42
CA ILE A 10 -74.20 3.40 51.98
C ILE A 10 -74.22 3.17 50.45
N ARG A 11 -73.43 2.14 50.02
CA ARG A 11 -73.51 1.15 48.89
C ARG A 11 -73.72 1.69 47.45
N SER A 12 -73.24 1.08 46.36
CA SER A 12 -73.17 -0.35 46.02
C SER A 12 -72.23 -0.67 44.82
N SER A 13 -71.60 -1.84 44.87
CA SER A 13 -71.43 -2.86 43.79
C SER A 13 -71.07 -2.46 42.35
N SER A 14 -70.02 -3.10 41.82
CA SER A 14 -70.18 -4.15 40.81
C SER A 14 -68.89 -4.95 40.64
N LYS A 15 -69.02 -6.28 40.76
CA LYS A 15 -68.01 -7.24 40.31
C LYS A 15 -68.23 -7.43 38.81
N LEU A 16 -67.21 -7.28 37.97
CA LEU A 16 -67.29 -7.87 36.64
C LEU A 16 -65.91 -8.21 36.04
N HIS A 17 -65.62 -9.52 36.06
CA HIS A 17 -64.83 -10.31 35.09
C HIS A 17 -63.33 -10.00 34.93
N ARG A 18 -62.43 -10.95 34.71
CA ARG A 18 -62.34 -12.43 34.75
C ARG A 18 -60.85 -12.67 34.42
N ARG A 19 -60.25 -13.67 35.09
CA ARG A 19 -59.13 -14.50 34.57
C ARG A 19 -57.71 -13.89 34.49
N ARG A 20 -56.94 -14.20 35.54
CA ARG A 20 -55.59 -14.82 35.54
C ARG A 20 -54.72 -14.66 34.27
N ALA A 21 -53.60 -13.96 34.43
CA ALA A 21 -52.26 -14.38 33.99
C ALA A 21 -51.24 -13.66 34.89
N ALA A 22 -50.67 -14.39 35.85
CA ALA A 22 -49.23 -14.71 35.91
C ALA A 22 -48.42 -13.58 36.61
N ILE A 23 -48.01 -13.75 37.88
CA ILE A 23 -46.66 -14.26 38.25
C ILE A 23 -45.61 -13.22 37.80
N VAL A 24 -44.88 -12.47 38.63
CA VAL A 24 -44.30 -12.76 39.95
C VAL A 24 -43.88 -11.45 40.62
N ALA A 25 -43.87 -11.48 41.94
CA ALA A 25 -43.51 -10.40 42.85
C ALA A 25 -42.06 -9.91 42.68
N PHE A 26 -41.84 -8.60 42.85
CA PHE A 26 -40.66 -8.12 43.54
C PHE A 26 -41.09 -7.11 44.62
N ALA A 27 -40.88 -7.55 45.86
CA ALA A 27 -41.15 -6.79 47.07
C ALA A 27 -40.14 -5.64 47.20
N ALA A 28 -40.65 -4.57 47.82
CA ALA A 28 -40.02 -3.30 48.10
C ALA A 28 -38.67 -3.39 48.84
N LEU A 29 -37.84 -2.36 48.66
CA LEU A 29 -37.33 -1.61 49.80
C LEU A 29 -36.94 -0.17 49.39
N LEU A 30 -37.65 0.75 50.04
CA LEU A 30 -37.51 2.20 50.03
C LEU A 30 -36.18 2.64 50.65
N LEU A 31 -35.50 3.60 50.04
CA LEU A 31 -34.92 4.73 50.80
C LEU A 31 -35.13 6.03 50.02
N LEU A 32 -35.84 6.94 50.67
CA LEU A 32 -36.17 8.29 50.24
C LEU A 32 -34.94 9.19 50.35
N SER A 33 -34.69 9.99 49.32
CA SER A 33 -34.23 11.37 49.51
C SER A 33 -34.81 12.26 48.43
N VAL A 34 -35.69 13.16 48.88
CA VAL A 34 -36.33 14.22 48.10
C VAL A 34 -35.28 15.28 47.77
N GLY A 35 -35.19 15.64 46.49
CA GLY A 35 -34.43 16.79 46.02
C GLY A 35 -34.78 17.06 44.56
N GLY A 36 -35.94 17.68 44.34
CA GLY A 36 -36.35 18.07 42.99
C GLY A 36 -35.56 19.28 42.49
N LEU A 37 -35.23 19.28 41.19
CA LEU A 37 -35.25 20.44 40.27
C LEU A 37 -34.83 19.94 38.86
N TRP A 38 -35.77 20.02 37.91
CA TRP A 38 -35.66 19.85 36.45
C TRP A 38 -35.14 18.51 35.90
N ALA A 39 -36.05 17.61 35.50
CA ALA A 39 -35.72 16.64 34.45
C ALA A 39 -35.63 17.43 33.13
N TYR A 40 -34.44 17.89 32.76
CA TYR A 40 -34.16 18.15 31.35
C TYR A 40 -34.30 16.80 30.65
N PHE A 41 -35.07 16.73 29.55
CA PHE A 41 -34.98 15.61 28.62
C PHE A 41 -33.56 15.62 28.04
N THR A 42 -32.62 14.96 28.71
CA THR A 42 -31.29 14.72 28.16
C THR A 42 -31.33 13.32 27.57
N ASP A 43 -31.59 13.25 26.26
CA ASP A 43 -31.30 12.06 25.48
C ASP A 43 -29.78 12.06 25.20
N SER A 44 -29.09 11.02 25.65
CA SER A 44 -27.68 10.82 25.36
C SER A 44 -27.57 9.60 24.45
N GLN A 45 -27.56 9.84 23.15
CA GLN A 45 -27.30 8.81 22.16
C GLN A 45 -25.79 8.76 21.89
N SER A 46 -25.14 7.66 22.28
CA SER A 46 -23.75 7.39 21.91
C SER A 46 -23.72 6.58 20.62
N VAL A 47 -23.11 7.15 19.58
CA VAL A 47 -22.77 6.44 18.34
C VAL A 47 -21.30 6.06 18.42
N SER A 48 -21.01 4.76 18.40
CA SER A 48 -19.64 4.25 18.27
C SER A 48 -19.37 3.99 16.79
N ASN A 49 -18.49 4.78 16.19
CA ASN A 49 -17.99 4.52 14.84
C ASN A 49 -16.77 3.61 14.96
N ALA A 50 -16.87 2.40 14.43
CA ALA A 50 -15.72 1.51 14.31
C ALA A 50 -14.83 2.00 13.17
N PHE A 51 -13.58 2.34 13.48
CA PHE A 51 -12.55 2.67 12.49
C PHE A 51 -11.59 1.49 12.36
N THR A 52 -11.29 1.09 11.13
CA THR A 52 -10.21 0.14 10.83
C THR A 52 -8.99 0.91 10.34
N VAL A 53 -7.89 0.83 11.07
CA VAL A 53 -6.59 1.33 10.62
C VAL A 53 -5.83 0.16 10.00
N VAL A 54 -5.36 0.33 8.76
CA VAL A 54 -4.60 -0.71 8.05
C VAL A 54 -3.31 -1.00 8.85
N LYS A 55 -3.06 -2.26 9.18
CA LYS A 55 -2.01 -2.61 10.15
C LYS A 55 -0.60 -2.43 9.58
N TYR A 56 -0.37 -2.85 8.33
CA TYR A 56 0.85 -2.66 7.54
C TYR A 56 0.52 -2.83 6.05
N LEU A 57 1.15 -2.05 5.17
CA LEU A 57 1.16 -2.37 3.74
C LEU A 57 2.24 -3.42 3.50
N LYS A 58 1.91 -4.49 2.77
CA LYS A 58 2.82 -5.57 2.43
C LYS A 58 2.88 -5.70 0.92
N ILE A 59 4.09 -5.74 0.38
CA ILE A 59 4.33 -5.93 -1.06
C ILE A 59 5.45 -6.94 -1.27
N SER A 60 5.47 -7.55 -2.45
CA SER A 60 6.55 -8.42 -2.91
C SER A 60 6.91 -8.10 -4.35
N ILE A 61 8.18 -8.26 -4.72
CA ILE A 61 8.61 -8.20 -6.11
C ILE A 61 8.64 -9.62 -6.65
N GLU A 62 8.06 -9.82 -7.82
CA GLU A 62 8.04 -11.10 -8.54
C GLU A 62 8.70 -10.89 -9.92
N GLU A 63 9.60 -11.80 -10.31
CA GLU A 63 10.22 -11.86 -11.65
C GLU A 63 10.05 -13.26 -12.26
N PRO A 64 8.83 -13.64 -12.72
CA PRO A 64 8.57 -14.97 -13.26
C PRO A 64 9.44 -15.42 -14.45
N ALA A 65 9.89 -14.49 -15.28
CA ALA A 65 10.73 -14.75 -16.45
C ALA A 65 12.24 -14.73 -16.13
N TRP A 66 12.63 -14.37 -14.91
CA TRP A 66 14.02 -14.44 -14.48
C TRP A 66 14.45 -15.90 -14.29
N ASP A 67 15.38 -16.35 -15.14
CA ASP A 67 15.98 -17.67 -15.00
C ASP A 67 16.94 -17.67 -13.82
N THR A 68 16.64 -18.46 -12.79
CA THR A 68 17.48 -18.64 -11.59
C THR A 68 18.38 -19.87 -11.69
N THR A 69 18.47 -20.52 -12.85
CA THR A 69 19.34 -21.67 -13.05
C THR A 69 20.80 -21.23 -12.91
N ASP A 70 21.49 -21.84 -11.96
CA ASP A 70 22.91 -21.62 -11.67
C ASP A 70 23.55 -23.01 -11.59
N THR A 71 24.15 -23.43 -12.70
CA THR A 71 24.67 -24.79 -12.84
C THR A 71 26.03 -24.96 -12.16
N ASP A 72 26.82 -23.88 -12.05
CA ASP A 72 28.16 -23.89 -11.48
C ASP A 72 28.22 -23.49 -9.99
N GLY A 73 27.13 -22.94 -9.46
CA GLY A 73 26.94 -22.59 -8.06
C GLY A 73 27.68 -21.32 -7.64
N ASP A 74 28.01 -20.44 -8.58
CA ASP A 74 28.73 -19.19 -8.31
C ASP A 74 27.84 -18.06 -7.75
N GLY A 75 26.52 -18.29 -7.70
CA GLY A 75 25.52 -17.33 -7.22
C GLY A 75 25.04 -16.35 -8.29
N ILE A 76 25.44 -16.52 -9.55
CA ILE A 76 25.00 -15.74 -10.72
C ILE A 76 24.28 -16.69 -11.66
N PRO A 77 23.01 -16.45 -12.00
CA PRO A 77 22.31 -17.33 -12.93
C PRO A 77 23.00 -17.41 -14.29
N ASP A 78 23.05 -18.61 -14.87
CA ASP A 78 23.74 -18.95 -16.13
C ASP A 78 23.31 -17.99 -17.27
N ALA A 79 22.03 -17.62 -17.32
CA ALA A 79 21.48 -16.70 -18.33
C ALA A 79 22.06 -15.28 -18.24
N SER A 80 22.48 -14.87 -17.05
CA SER A 80 23.06 -13.57 -16.70
C SER A 80 24.58 -13.59 -16.55
N GLN A 81 25.20 -14.75 -16.71
CA GLN A 81 26.64 -14.91 -16.76
C GLN A 81 27.15 -14.57 -18.17
N ASN A 82 28.36 -14.01 -18.26
CA ASN A 82 29.06 -13.74 -19.52
C ASN A 82 28.20 -13.00 -20.58
N VAL A 83 27.44 -11.98 -20.14
CA VAL A 83 26.60 -11.17 -21.02
C VAL A 83 27.48 -10.42 -22.02
N THR A 84 27.28 -10.67 -23.31
CA THR A 84 28.02 -10.00 -24.39
C THR A 84 27.40 -8.65 -24.72
N PRO A 85 28.15 -7.71 -25.33
CA PRO A 85 27.59 -6.44 -25.81
C PRO A 85 26.33 -6.66 -26.63
N THR A 86 25.32 -5.79 -26.47
CA THR A 86 24.00 -5.85 -27.14
C THR A 86 23.12 -7.05 -26.77
N LYS A 87 23.59 -7.98 -25.94
CA LYS A 87 22.78 -9.13 -25.49
C LYS A 87 21.63 -8.64 -24.62
N GLU A 88 20.45 -9.18 -24.90
CA GLU A 88 19.27 -8.99 -24.09
C GLU A 88 19.18 -10.10 -23.05
N VAL A 89 18.83 -9.72 -21.82
CA VAL A 89 18.57 -10.62 -20.71
C VAL A 89 17.11 -10.44 -20.30
N ALA A 90 16.36 -11.55 -20.26
CA ALA A 90 14.97 -11.54 -19.85
C ALA A 90 14.86 -11.11 -18.38
N LYS A 91 13.95 -10.18 -18.12
CA LYS A 91 13.59 -9.66 -16.79
C LYS A 91 12.10 -9.35 -16.83
N ASP A 92 11.38 -9.39 -15.72
CA ASP A 92 9.97 -9.00 -15.71
C ASP A 92 9.49 -8.55 -14.33
N PRO A 93 10.20 -7.58 -13.71
CA PRO A 93 9.87 -7.13 -12.36
C PRO A 93 8.45 -6.58 -12.29
N GLN A 94 7.67 -7.22 -11.43
CA GLN A 94 6.31 -6.87 -11.08
C GLN A 94 6.22 -6.70 -9.58
N ILE A 95 5.43 -5.74 -9.11
CA ILE A 95 5.17 -5.54 -7.68
C ILE A 95 3.77 -6.04 -7.38
N LYS A 96 3.68 -6.97 -6.44
CA LYS A 96 2.42 -7.52 -5.94
C LYS A 96 1.99 -6.83 -4.66
N ASN A 97 0.74 -6.40 -4.64
CA ASN A 97 0.07 -5.91 -3.44
C ASN A 97 -0.41 -7.09 -2.59
N GLU A 98 0.24 -7.37 -1.46
CA GLU A 98 -0.20 -8.39 -0.51
C GLU A 98 -1.05 -7.82 0.63
N SER A 99 -1.44 -6.55 0.54
CA SER A 99 -2.26 -5.87 1.55
C SER A 99 -3.75 -5.94 1.25
N ASP A 100 -4.57 -5.74 2.28
CA ASP A 100 -6.04 -5.75 2.18
C ASP A 100 -6.63 -4.39 1.77
N THR A 101 -5.81 -3.48 1.23
CA THR A 101 -6.25 -2.20 0.67
C THR A 101 -5.61 -1.94 -0.70
N ALA A 102 -6.23 -1.09 -1.52
CA ALA A 102 -5.62 -0.64 -2.76
C ALA A 102 -4.44 0.31 -2.45
N VAL A 103 -3.38 0.23 -3.26
CA VAL A 103 -2.13 0.99 -3.05
C VAL A 103 -1.62 1.58 -4.36
N TRP A 104 -0.98 2.74 -4.26
CA TRP A 104 -0.07 3.22 -5.30
C TRP A 104 1.28 2.53 -5.14
N MET A 105 1.87 2.08 -6.26
CA MET A 105 3.14 1.38 -6.29
C MET A 105 4.20 2.24 -6.96
N ILE A 106 5.40 2.20 -6.41
CA ILE A 106 6.60 2.86 -6.93
C ILE A 106 7.68 1.78 -7.09
N ALA A 107 8.40 1.81 -8.21
CA ALA A 107 9.55 0.97 -8.46
C ALA A 107 10.79 1.86 -8.62
N GLN A 108 11.80 1.63 -7.79
CA GLN A 108 13.10 2.28 -7.91
C GLN A 108 14.10 1.28 -8.49
N VAL A 109 14.68 1.60 -9.63
CA VAL A 109 15.64 0.74 -10.35
C VAL A 109 17.00 1.41 -10.29
N LYS A 110 17.94 0.76 -9.57
CA LYS A 110 19.33 1.18 -9.49
C LYS A 110 20.15 0.36 -10.47
N VAL A 111 20.84 1.04 -11.37
CA VAL A 111 21.62 0.44 -12.46
C VAL A 111 23.05 0.98 -12.46
N PRO A 112 24.07 0.16 -12.78
CA PRO A 112 25.45 0.60 -12.79
C PRO A 112 25.68 1.73 -13.79
N TYR A 113 26.42 2.75 -13.36
CA TYR A 113 26.81 3.90 -14.15
C TYR A 113 28.33 4.05 -14.09
N VAL A 114 29.00 3.82 -15.22
CA VAL A 114 30.46 3.68 -15.28
C VAL A 114 31.03 4.36 -16.53
N THR A 115 32.29 4.77 -16.45
CA THR A 115 33.04 5.29 -17.60
C THR A 115 33.51 4.14 -18.47
N VAL A 116 32.96 4.04 -19.69
CA VAL A 116 33.24 2.95 -20.63
C VAL A 116 33.27 3.47 -22.06
N ALA A 117 33.97 2.76 -22.96
CA ALA A 117 33.88 2.99 -24.40
C ALA A 117 32.81 2.08 -25.00
N THR A 118 32.06 2.64 -25.95
CA THR A 118 31.00 1.96 -26.69
C THR A 118 31.28 2.00 -28.19
N ALA A 119 30.61 1.12 -28.94
CA ALA A 119 30.54 1.18 -30.39
C ALA A 119 29.14 1.67 -30.84
N THR A 120 29.09 2.41 -31.94
CA THR A 120 27.81 2.70 -32.61
C THR A 120 27.22 1.42 -33.20
N ASP A 121 25.97 1.49 -33.68
CA ASP A 121 25.31 0.38 -34.38
C ASP A 121 26.08 -0.04 -35.65
N GLU A 122 26.84 0.87 -36.26
CA GLU A 122 27.74 0.60 -37.40
C GLU A 122 29.12 0.07 -36.97
N GLY A 123 29.35 -0.14 -35.67
CA GLY A 123 30.59 -0.66 -35.12
C GLY A 123 31.71 0.36 -34.94
N ALA A 124 31.43 1.67 -35.07
CA ALA A 124 32.44 2.71 -34.87
C ALA A 124 32.68 2.95 -33.38
N ARG A 125 33.94 2.91 -32.94
CA ARG A 125 34.32 3.20 -31.55
C ARG A 125 33.99 4.65 -31.19
N GLN A 126 33.41 4.83 -30.00
CA GLN A 126 33.19 6.11 -29.35
C GLN A 126 34.25 6.35 -28.25
N GLU A 127 34.46 7.62 -27.90
CA GLU A 127 35.31 8.01 -26.78
C GLU A 127 34.73 7.49 -25.45
N GLU A 128 35.60 7.25 -24.47
CA GLU A 128 35.17 6.84 -23.14
C GLU A 128 34.34 7.95 -22.47
N ALA A 129 33.15 7.58 -22.00
CA ALA A 129 32.24 8.49 -21.33
C ALA A 129 31.49 7.76 -20.21
N PRO A 130 31.12 8.47 -19.13
CA PRO A 130 30.24 7.91 -18.10
C PRO A 130 28.85 7.66 -18.68
N GLN A 131 28.37 6.43 -18.57
CA GLN A 131 27.07 6.00 -19.07
C GLN A 131 26.54 4.79 -18.31
N GLN A 132 25.24 4.57 -18.40
CA GLN A 132 24.54 3.44 -17.80
C GLN A 132 24.81 2.15 -18.58
N LEU A 133 25.08 1.04 -17.89
CA LEU A 133 25.43 -0.22 -18.56
C LEU A 133 24.27 -0.94 -19.22
N PHE A 134 23.06 -0.84 -18.66
CA PHE A 134 21.91 -1.59 -19.13
C PHE A 134 20.78 -0.67 -19.54
N GLU A 135 20.21 -0.91 -20.71
CA GLU A 135 19.07 -0.16 -21.23
C GLU A 135 17.83 -1.04 -21.24
N TRP A 136 16.65 -0.43 -21.08
CA TRP A 136 15.36 -1.12 -21.21
C TRP A 136 14.32 -0.18 -21.81
N VAL A 137 13.19 -0.77 -22.20
CA VAL A 137 11.99 -0.05 -22.62
C VAL A 137 10.94 -0.23 -21.54
N LEU A 138 10.38 0.89 -21.07
CA LEU A 138 9.33 0.89 -20.06
C LEU A 138 8.03 0.34 -20.67
N GLU A 139 7.37 -0.56 -19.96
CA GLU A 139 6.06 -1.08 -20.36
C GLU A 139 4.94 -0.09 -20.09
N GLU A 140 3.80 -0.30 -20.76
CA GLU A 140 2.58 0.47 -20.50
C GLU A 140 2.14 0.30 -19.04
N GLY A 141 1.66 1.40 -18.45
CA GLY A 141 1.16 1.41 -17.07
C GLY A 141 2.16 2.00 -16.08
N TRP A 142 3.33 2.44 -16.53
CA TRP A 142 4.34 3.12 -15.74
C TRP A 142 4.69 4.49 -16.31
N ILE A 143 5.11 5.41 -15.44
CA ILE A 143 5.67 6.71 -15.81
C ILE A 143 6.94 6.98 -15.00
N GLU A 144 7.87 7.74 -15.57
CA GLU A 144 9.04 8.29 -14.89
C GLU A 144 8.84 9.80 -14.73
N PRO A 145 8.45 10.29 -13.54
CA PRO A 145 8.02 11.68 -13.36
C PRO A 145 9.21 12.66 -13.28
N GLU A 146 10.41 12.16 -12.97
CA GLU A 146 11.61 12.93 -12.71
C GLU A 146 12.78 12.34 -13.48
N GLU A 147 13.78 13.17 -13.80
CA GLU A 147 15.02 12.69 -14.42
C GLU A 147 15.76 11.71 -13.48
N PRO A 148 16.41 10.67 -14.03
CA PRO A 148 17.18 9.73 -13.24
C PRO A 148 18.28 10.42 -12.43
N GLN A 149 18.55 9.92 -11.22
CA GLN A 149 19.49 10.56 -10.29
C GLN A 149 20.77 9.73 -10.15
N LEU A 150 21.92 10.39 -10.14
CA LEU A 150 23.17 9.73 -9.76
C LEU A 150 23.18 9.45 -8.25
N VAL A 151 23.46 8.20 -7.89
CA VAL A 151 23.57 7.71 -6.52
C VAL A 151 24.88 6.94 -6.34
N ASP A 152 25.16 6.48 -5.12
CA ASP A 152 26.39 5.73 -4.78
C ASP A 152 27.67 6.44 -5.27
N ASP A 153 27.80 7.74 -4.93
CA ASP A 153 28.91 8.63 -5.35
C ASP A 153 29.13 8.68 -6.88
N GLY A 154 28.04 8.49 -7.65
CA GLY A 154 28.06 8.51 -9.12
C GLY A 154 28.35 7.17 -9.77
N ALA A 155 28.43 6.07 -9.00
CA ALA A 155 28.63 4.72 -9.51
C ALA A 155 27.33 4.05 -10.01
N ALA A 156 26.18 4.65 -9.74
CA ALA A 156 24.89 4.13 -10.18
C ALA A 156 23.92 5.24 -10.57
N MET A 157 23.01 4.91 -11.48
CA MET A 157 21.85 5.72 -11.85
C MET A 157 20.61 5.13 -11.18
N LEU A 158 19.78 5.99 -10.59
CA LEU A 158 18.53 5.62 -9.94
C LEU A 158 17.36 6.16 -10.76
N HIS A 159 16.59 5.25 -11.34
CA HIS A 159 15.31 5.53 -11.96
C HIS A 159 14.18 5.35 -10.96
N THR A 160 13.20 6.24 -10.97
CA THR A 160 12.00 6.13 -10.12
C THR A 160 10.76 6.08 -11.01
N TYR A 161 10.05 4.97 -10.97
CA TYR A 161 8.86 4.75 -11.78
C TYR A 161 7.61 4.67 -10.90
N LEU A 162 6.53 5.30 -11.35
CA LEU A 162 5.25 5.27 -10.69
C LEU A 162 4.24 4.48 -11.51
N ALA A 163 3.51 3.58 -10.86
CA ALA A 163 2.39 2.90 -11.51
C ALA A 163 1.27 3.92 -11.78
N THR A 164 0.79 3.96 -13.03
CA THR A 164 -0.22 4.93 -13.49
C THR A 164 -1.61 4.70 -12.90
N GLN A 165 -1.86 3.53 -12.32
CA GLN A 165 -3.13 3.15 -11.70
C GLN A 165 -2.88 2.53 -10.32
N PRO A 166 -3.80 2.73 -9.36
CA PRO A 166 -3.72 2.08 -8.08
C PRO A 166 -3.90 0.56 -8.24
N VAL A 167 -3.07 -0.20 -7.53
CA VAL A 167 -3.10 -1.67 -7.56
C VAL A 167 -4.06 -2.17 -6.50
N GLY A 168 -5.05 -2.94 -6.94
CA GLY A 168 -6.06 -3.54 -6.07
C GLY A 168 -5.47 -4.59 -5.10
N VAL A 169 -6.30 -5.01 -4.14
CA VAL A 169 -5.98 -6.02 -3.13
C VAL A 169 -5.56 -7.35 -3.79
N HIS A 170 -4.41 -7.90 -3.39
CA HIS A 170 -3.88 -9.18 -3.90
C HIS A 170 -3.65 -9.20 -5.42
N LYS A 171 -3.41 -8.03 -6.04
CA LYS A 171 -3.09 -7.86 -7.47
C LYS A 171 -1.65 -7.40 -7.67
N SER A 172 -1.14 -7.61 -8.89
CA SER A 172 0.19 -7.17 -9.31
C SER A 172 0.11 -6.00 -10.28
N THR A 173 1.17 -5.19 -10.31
CA THR A 173 1.42 -4.25 -11.40
C THR A 173 1.62 -5.01 -12.72
N PRO A 174 1.51 -4.35 -13.89
CA PRO A 174 2.17 -4.86 -15.09
C PRO A 174 3.70 -4.96 -14.84
N PRO A 175 4.42 -5.78 -15.63
CA PRO A 175 5.89 -5.75 -15.64
C PRO A 175 6.39 -4.33 -15.86
N LEU A 176 7.50 -3.96 -15.22
CA LEU A 176 8.13 -2.66 -15.45
C LEU A 176 8.81 -2.60 -16.84
N PHE A 177 9.48 -3.70 -17.19
CA PHE A 177 10.11 -3.98 -18.47
C PHE A 177 10.19 -5.50 -18.62
N THR A 178 10.30 -6.01 -19.86
CA THR A 178 10.41 -7.46 -20.11
C THR A 178 11.83 -7.95 -20.39
N LYS A 179 12.79 -7.02 -20.47
CA LYS A 179 14.19 -7.31 -20.74
C LYS A 179 15.07 -6.10 -20.46
N VAL A 180 16.34 -6.38 -20.23
CA VAL A 180 17.41 -5.39 -20.20
C VAL A 180 18.44 -5.75 -21.27
N ARG A 181 19.08 -4.75 -21.86
CA ARG A 181 20.10 -4.91 -22.88
C ARG A 181 21.41 -4.29 -22.41
N LEU A 182 22.49 -5.04 -22.43
CA LEU A 182 23.82 -4.49 -22.19
C LEU A 182 24.20 -3.56 -23.36
N ILE A 183 24.69 -2.36 -23.06
CA ILE A 183 25.17 -1.42 -24.09
C ILE A 183 26.25 -2.05 -24.98
N ASN A 184 26.50 -1.48 -26.15
CA ASN A 184 27.48 -1.99 -27.10
C ASN A 184 28.92 -1.69 -26.65
N LEU A 185 29.36 -2.32 -25.56
CA LEU A 185 30.68 -2.14 -24.95
C LEU A 185 31.79 -2.55 -25.92
N ILE A 186 32.86 -1.75 -25.95
CA ILE A 186 34.12 -2.14 -26.57
C ILE A 186 34.81 -3.18 -25.68
N GLU A 187 35.48 -4.15 -26.32
CA GLU A 187 36.24 -5.19 -25.61
C GLU A 187 37.25 -4.57 -24.63
N GLY A 188 37.22 -5.06 -23.38
CA GLY A 188 38.11 -4.61 -22.30
C GLY A 188 37.66 -3.33 -21.58
N SER A 189 36.59 -2.66 -22.01
CA SER A 189 36.11 -1.42 -21.37
C SER A 189 35.43 -1.64 -20.01
N PHE A 190 34.87 -2.83 -19.76
CA PHE A 190 34.31 -3.20 -18.47
C PHE A 190 34.52 -4.68 -18.21
N SER A 191 34.82 -5.04 -16.97
CA SER A 191 34.94 -6.43 -16.52
C SER A 191 34.64 -6.51 -15.03
N GLY A 192 33.93 -7.56 -14.63
CA GLY A 192 33.53 -7.81 -13.25
C GLY A 192 32.01 -7.96 -13.08
N PRO A 193 31.57 -8.44 -11.91
CA PRO A 193 30.16 -8.58 -11.60
C PRO A 193 29.50 -7.21 -11.45
N CYS A 194 28.23 -7.12 -11.83
CA CYS A 194 27.37 -5.97 -11.58
C CYS A 194 25.92 -6.43 -11.42
N SER A 195 25.10 -5.62 -10.76
CA SER A 195 23.68 -5.92 -10.52
C SER A 195 22.79 -4.76 -10.91
N ILE A 196 21.56 -5.08 -11.30
CA ILE A 196 20.45 -4.13 -11.35
C ILE A 196 19.59 -4.41 -10.13
N ASP A 197 19.49 -3.43 -9.23
CA ASP A 197 18.74 -3.58 -7.99
C ASP A 197 17.38 -2.92 -8.14
N ILE A 198 16.31 -3.62 -7.75
CA ILE A 198 14.93 -3.11 -7.84
C ILE A 198 14.34 -3.06 -6.44
N THR A 199 13.87 -1.88 -6.06
CA THR A 199 13.18 -1.64 -4.78
C THR A 199 11.74 -1.23 -5.05
N GLY A 200 10.80 -1.93 -4.42
CA GLY A 200 9.39 -1.60 -4.47
C GLY A 200 9.00 -0.77 -3.25
N CYS A 201 8.21 0.27 -3.47
CA CYS A 201 7.59 1.08 -2.42
C CYS A 201 6.07 1.12 -2.65
N ALA A 202 5.31 1.25 -1.56
CA ALA A 202 3.85 1.33 -1.64
C ALA A 202 3.28 2.33 -0.64
N ILE A 203 2.21 2.99 -1.06
CA ILE A 203 1.41 3.90 -0.22
C ILE A 203 -0.07 3.63 -0.46
N GLN A 204 -0.90 3.77 0.57
CA GLN A 204 -2.35 3.54 0.45
C GLN A 204 -2.95 4.44 -0.64
N ALA A 205 -3.82 3.90 -1.50
CA ALA A 205 -4.42 4.65 -2.59
C ALA A 205 -5.43 5.70 -2.13
N ALA A 206 -6.13 5.42 -1.03
CA ALA A 206 -7.12 6.34 -0.48
C ALA A 206 -6.47 7.66 -0.06
N GLY A 207 -7.00 8.77 -0.55
CA GLY A 207 -6.49 10.12 -0.29
C GLY A 207 -5.64 10.72 -1.41
N PHE A 208 -5.35 9.96 -2.48
CA PHE A 208 -4.58 10.43 -3.61
C PHE A 208 -5.28 10.11 -4.94
N GLU A 209 -5.37 11.12 -5.82
CA GLU A 209 -5.95 10.96 -7.15
C GLU A 209 -4.90 10.64 -8.22
N THR A 210 -3.63 10.99 -7.99
CA THR A 210 -2.54 10.80 -8.94
C THR A 210 -1.35 10.08 -8.28
N PRO A 211 -0.55 9.33 -9.06
CA PRO A 211 0.64 8.66 -8.54
C PRO A 211 1.70 9.63 -8.02
N GLU A 212 1.83 10.82 -8.61
CA GLU A 212 2.81 11.84 -8.19
C GLU A 212 2.45 12.42 -6.83
N ALA A 213 1.16 12.67 -6.57
CA ALA A 213 0.70 13.12 -5.26
C ALA A 213 0.95 12.06 -4.18
N ALA A 214 0.73 10.79 -4.52
CA ALA A 214 1.03 9.66 -3.64
C ALA A 214 2.55 9.53 -3.38
N TRP A 215 3.37 9.71 -4.41
CA TRP A 215 4.83 9.68 -4.29
C TRP A 215 5.37 10.82 -3.42
N SER A 216 4.91 12.05 -3.63
CA SER A 216 5.30 13.20 -2.82
C SER A 216 4.95 13.02 -1.34
N ALA A 217 3.79 12.42 -1.05
CA ALA A 217 3.39 12.09 0.32
C ALA A 217 4.27 10.98 0.92
N TYR A 218 4.61 9.95 0.14
CA TYR A 218 5.53 8.90 0.57
C TYR A 218 6.91 9.46 0.92
N GLN A 219 7.47 10.33 0.08
CA GLN A 219 8.75 10.99 0.34
C GLN A 219 8.69 11.79 1.64
N THR A 220 7.63 12.57 1.86
CA THR A 220 7.45 13.37 3.09
C THR A 220 7.37 12.50 4.34
N GLN A 221 6.76 11.31 4.25
CA GLN A 221 6.63 10.40 5.39
C GLN A 221 7.95 9.69 5.76
N ASN A 222 8.85 9.52 4.80
CA ASN A 222 10.10 8.76 4.96
C ASN A 222 11.37 9.64 4.92
N ALA A 223 11.22 10.96 4.93
CA ALA A 223 12.30 11.94 5.09
C ALA A 223 12.66 12.13 6.58
#